data_AF-A0A168NSZ8-F1
#
_entry.id   AF-A0A168NSZ8-F1
#
_cell.length_a   1.000
_cell.length_b   1.000
_cell.length_c   1.000
_cell.angle_alpha   90.00
_cell.angle_beta   90.00
_cell.angle_gamma   90.00
#
_symmetry.space_group_name_H-M   'P 1'
#
loop_
_entity.id
_entity.type
_entity.pdbx_description
1 polymer ?
#
loop_
_entity_poly.entity_id
_entity_poly.type
_entity_poly.pdbx_seq_one_letter_code
_entity_poly.pdbx_strand_id
1 'polypeptide(L)'
;MVTKALILGAGYGTRLQRDLASDPTHHHLLGVPKALLPLGGRDCLITHWLDDLTANGFSKENDIYVVTNQASVGAFQDWAQRHQVPLDHILNDGTTSNETRLGAVPDIQFGLDAILPSSTSVLVIGGDTLFLKEFDLAQFLAQKQPGQCLVTTYTVDDAVVPKVGIVETDATGVIQSFLEKPSPDQTPSRLACPCFYLLDPTARPLIRAFLDASRGLGLEHYDATGKALAYLYPRIPLATFPISGRIDVGGLQSYIDANAYFASTD
;
A
#
# COMPACT_ATOMS: atom_id res chain seq x y z
N MET A 1 -7.26 6.92 -19.91
CA MET A 1 -6.35 5.78 -19.63
C MET A 1 -7.13 4.81 -18.77
N VAL A 2 -7.07 3.51 -19.05
CA VAL A 2 -7.61 2.50 -18.12
C VAL A 2 -6.64 2.42 -16.95
N THR A 3 -7.16 2.44 -15.73
CA THR A 3 -6.38 2.31 -14.49
C THR A 3 -6.95 1.14 -13.71
N LYS A 4 -6.08 0.30 -13.16
CA LYS A 4 -6.44 -0.82 -12.29
C LYS A 4 -5.93 -0.54 -10.88
N ALA A 5 -6.54 -1.13 -9.87
CA ALA A 5 -6.12 -1.04 -8.49
C ALA A 5 -5.57 -2.40 -8.02
N LEU A 6 -4.45 -2.36 -7.30
CA LEU A 6 -3.82 -3.51 -6.68
C LEU A 6 -3.63 -3.22 -5.19
N ILE A 7 -4.39 -3.92 -4.35
CA ILE A 7 -4.33 -3.77 -2.89
C ILE A 7 -3.42 -4.86 -2.32
N LEU A 8 -2.43 -4.48 -1.52
CA LEU A 8 -1.49 -5.40 -0.87
C LEU A 8 -2.04 -5.88 0.48
N GLY A 9 -2.39 -7.16 0.56
CA GLY A 9 -2.97 -7.81 1.75
C GLY A 9 -2.20 -9.04 2.24
N ALA A 10 -1.04 -9.37 1.66
CA ALA A 10 -0.24 -10.56 1.98
C ALA A 10 0.59 -10.44 3.29
N GLY A 11 0.54 -9.31 3.99
CA GLY A 11 1.27 -9.11 5.24
C GLY A 11 0.69 -9.92 6.42
N TYR A 12 1.55 -10.67 7.11
CA TYR A 12 1.16 -11.52 8.26
C TYR A 12 0.85 -10.75 9.55
N GLY A 13 1.13 -9.45 9.62
CA GLY A 13 0.73 -8.59 10.74
C GLY A 13 1.26 -9.03 12.12
N THR A 14 2.44 -9.67 12.16
CA THR A 14 2.96 -10.36 13.36
C THR A 14 3.00 -9.51 14.62
N ARG A 15 3.28 -8.20 14.50
CA ARG A 15 3.23 -7.25 15.62
C ARG A 15 1.82 -7.14 16.19
N LEU A 16 0.83 -6.81 15.37
CA LEU A 16 -0.57 -6.74 15.79
C LEU A 16 -1.04 -8.06 16.39
N GLN A 17 -0.74 -9.20 15.75
CA GLN A 17 -1.14 -10.52 16.25
C GLN A 17 -0.56 -10.80 17.65
N ARG A 18 0.68 -10.39 17.91
CA ARG A 18 1.29 -10.49 19.23
C ARG A 18 0.62 -9.57 20.25
N ASP A 19 0.35 -8.32 19.88
CA ASP A 19 -0.34 -7.36 20.75
C ASP A 19 -1.73 -7.90 21.13
N LEU A 20 -2.50 -8.41 20.16
CA LEU A 20 -3.83 -9.00 20.34
C LEU A 20 -3.82 -10.25 21.23
N ALA A 21 -2.81 -11.11 21.12
CA ALA A 21 -2.67 -12.28 21.99
C ALA A 21 -2.45 -11.89 23.47
N SER A 22 -1.98 -10.67 23.72
CA SER A 22 -1.75 -10.12 25.07
C SER A 22 -2.87 -9.19 25.56
N ASP A 23 -3.86 -8.85 24.72
CA ASP A 23 -4.98 -7.99 25.07
C ASP A 23 -6.32 -8.76 25.07
N PRO A 24 -6.89 -9.07 26.25
CA PRO A 24 -8.15 -9.82 26.34
C PRO A 24 -9.37 -9.05 25.82
N THR A 25 -9.31 -7.72 25.72
CA THR A 25 -10.40 -6.87 25.23
C THR A 25 -10.53 -6.97 23.71
N HIS A 26 -9.40 -7.06 23.01
CA HIS A 26 -9.35 -7.08 21.55
C HIS A 26 -9.08 -8.47 20.96
N HIS A 27 -8.98 -9.51 21.80
CA HIS A 27 -8.66 -10.88 21.40
C HIS A 27 -9.56 -11.47 20.31
N HIS A 28 -10.80 -10.97 20.16
CA HIS A 28 -11.72 -11.35 19.07
C HIS A 28 -11.19 -11.02 17.66
N LEU A 29 -10.17 -10.16 17.55
CA LEU A 29 -9.50 -9.81 16.28
C LEU A 29 -8.29 -10.72 15.98
N LEU A 30 -7.92 -11.62 16.89
CA LEU A 30 -6.78 -12.51 16.70
C LEU A 30 -7.02 -13.42 15.48
N GLY A 31 -6.01 -13.53 14.61
CA GLY A 31 -6.07 -14.28 13.35
C GLY A 31 -6.69 -13.52 12.17
N VAL A 32 -7.31 -12.36 12.40
CA VAL A 32 -7.85 -11.53 11.31
C VAL A 32 -6.69 -10.88 10.54
N PRO A 33 -6.61 -11.05 9.20
CA PRO A 33 -5.60 -10.36 8.39
C PRO A 33 -5.73 -8.84 8.55
N LYS A 34 -4.61 -8.12 8.60
CA LYS A 34 -4.63 -6.66 8.88
C LYS A 34 -5.59 -5.90 7.96
N ALA A 35 -5.53 -6.16 6.66
CA ALA A 35 -6.37 -5.50 5.66
C ALA A 35 -7.89 -5.77 5.87
N LEU A 36 -8.24 -6.83 6.60
CA LEU A 36 -9.61 -7.24 6.88
C LEU A 36 -10.07 -6.91 8.31
N LEU A 37 -9.30 -6.13 9.08
CA LEU A 37 -9.77 -5.68 10.40
C LEU A 37 -10.98 -4.76 10.26
N PRO A 38 -12.02 -4.94 11.09
CA PRO A 38 -13.18 -4.06 11.13
C PRO A 38 -12.77 -2.65 11.54
N LEU A 39 -13.36 -1.62 10.91
CA LEU A 39 -12.90 -0.25 11.12
C LEU A 39 -14.04 0.77 10.99
N GLY A 40 -14.19 1.62 12.01
CA GLY A 40 -15.08 2.78 11.97
C GLY A 40 -16.56 2.43 11.90
N GLY A 41 -16.96 1.28 12.45
CA GLY A 41 -18.33 0.76 12.31
C GLY A 41 -18.68 0.30 10.88
N ARG A 42 -17.70 0.25 9.97
CA ARG A 42 -17.82 -0.36 8.64
C ARG A 42 -17.22 -1.77 8.62
N ASP A 43 -17.30 -2.43 7.46
CA ASP A 43 -16.87 -3.82 7.30
C ASP A 43 -15.40 -4.05 7.63
N CYS A 44 -14.46 -3.48 6.85
CA CYS A 44 -13.03 -3.60 7.13
C CYS A 44 -12.19 -2.52 6.43
N LEU A 45 -10.91 -2.41 6.81
CA LEU A 45 -9.93 -1.47 6.25
C LEU A 45 -9.99 -1.38 4.71
N ILE A 46 -9.82 -2.50 3.99
CA ILE A 46 -9.81 -2.46 2.52
C ILE A 46 -11.16 -2.14 1.89
N THR A 47 -12.26 -2.25 2.64
CA THR A 47 -13.59 -1.86 2.14
C THR A 47 -13.69 -0.34 1.96
N HIS A 48 -13.00 0.46 2.77
CA HIS A 48 -12.91 1.90 2.55
C HIS A 48 -12.27 2.21 1.19
N TRP A 49 -11.22 1.50 0.81
CA TRP A 49 -10.62 1.63 -0.53
C TRP A 49 -11.54 1.11 -1.63
N LEU A 50 -12.25 0.00 -1.42
CA LEU A 50 -13.22 -0.51 -2.39
C LEU A 50 -14.32 0.52 -2.68
N ASP A 51 -14.86 1.15 -1.64
CA ASP A 51 -15.89 2.18 -1.73
C ASP A 51 -15.36 3.39 -2.51
N ASP A 52 -14.18 3.91 -2.13
CA ASP A 52 -13.55 5.06 -2.79
C ASP A 52 -13.22 4.77 -4.26
N LEU A 53 -12.65 3.60 -4.57
CA LEU A 53 -12.34 3.18 -5.94
C LEU A 53 -13.63 3.08 -6.78
N THR A 54 -14.67 2.46 -6.24
CA THR A 54 -15.96 2.29 -6.95
C THR A 54 -16.63 3.64 -7.20
N ALA A 55 -16.62 4.54 -6.21
CA ALA A 55 -17.12 5.91 -6.34
C ALA A 55 -16.37 6.72 -7.41
N ASN A 56 -15.11 6.35 -7.68
CA ASN A 56 -14.25 6.97 -8.69
C ASN A 56 -14.20 6.17 -10.01
N GLY A 57 -15.17 5.28 -10.24
CA GLY A 57 -15.40 4.64 -11.54
C GLY A 57 -14.59 3.37 -11.80
N PHE A 58 -13.95 2.78 -10.78
CA PHE A 58 -13.33 1.45 -10.91
C PHE A 58 -14.43 0.38 -10.83
N SER A 59 -14.51 -0.48 -11.84
CA SER A 59 -15.39 -1.66 -11.83
C SER A 59 -14.82 -2.72 -10.90
N LYS A 60 -15.63 -3.23 -9.98
CA LYS A 60 -15.24 -4.34 -9.09
C LYS A 60 -14.88 -5.60 -9.89
N GLU A 61 -15.60 -5.81 -10.99
CA GLU A 61 -15.50 -6.97 -11.87
C GLU A 61 -14.24 -6.94 -12.74
N ASN A 62 -13.65 -5.77 -12.98
CA ASN A 62 -12.56 -5.63 -13.95
C ASN A 62 -11.31 -4.96 -13.40
N ASP A 63 -11.44 -4.10 -12.40
CA ASP A 63 -10.41 -3.10 -12.11
C ASP A 63 -9.70 -3.29 -10.77
N ILE A 64 -10.23 -4.10 -9.86
CA ILE A 64 -9.74 -4.18 -8.48
C ILE A 64 -9.20 -5.58 -8.19
N TYR A 65 -7.93 -5.64 -7.80
CA TYR A 65 -7.20 -6.86 -7.47
C TYR A 65 -6.63 -6.76 -6.05
N VAL A 66 -6.54 -7.89 -5.36
CA VAL A 66 -5.94 -7.99 -4.04
C VAL A 66 -4.89 -9.09 -4.03
N VAL A 67 -3.67 -8.79 -3.61
CA VAL A 67 -2.65 -9.80 -3.34
C VAL A 67 -2.72 -10.22 -1.88
N THR A 68 -2.78 -11.52 -1.63
CA THR A 68 -2.83 -12.13 -0.31
C THR A 68 -1.96 -13.37 -0.26
N ASN A 69 -1.92 -14.03 0.90
CA ASN A 69 -1.13 -15.24 1.13
C ASN A 69 -2.00 -16.48 1.35
N GLN A 70 -1.40 -17.66 1.31
CA GLN A 70 -2.11 -18.93 1.43
C GLN A 70 -2.80 -19.08 2.79
N ALA A 71 -2.26 -18.48 3.84
CA ALA A 71 -2.87 -18.51 5.18
C ALA A 71 -4.14 -17.66 5.26
N SER A 72 -4.21 -16.57 4.49
CA SER A 72 -5.28 -15.56 4.57
C SER A 72 -6.26 -15.60 3.39
N VAL A 73 -5.94 -16.33 2.31
CA VAL A 73 -6.71 -16.33 1.06
C VAL A 73 -8.19 -16.63 1.27
N GLY A 74 -8.54 -17.56 2.16
CA GLY A 74 -9.95 -17.86 2.47
C GLY A 74 -10.72 -16.64 2.98
N ALA A 75 -10.15 -15.89 3.93
CA ALA A 75 -10.79 -14.69 4.46
C ALA A 75 -10.96 -13.58 3.41
N PHE A 76 -10.00 -13.45 2.48
CA PHE A 76 -10.12 -12.50 1.36
C PHE A 76 -11.12 -12.97 0.30
N GLN A 77 -11.26 -14.27 0.06
CA GLN A 77 -12.30 -14.82 -0.82
C GLN A 77 -13.70 -14.59 -0.23
N ASP A 78 -13.87 -14.78 1.08
CA ASP A 78 -15.14 -14.48 1.77
C ASP A 78 -15.46 -12.98 1.68
N TRP A 79 -14.47 -12.11 1.87
CA TRP A 79 -14.63 -10.67 1.66
C TRP A 79 -15.02 -10.36 0.21
N ALA A 80 -14.34 -10.96 -0.77
CA ALA A 80 -14.59 -10.73 -2.18
C ALA A 80 -16.02 -11.14 -2.58
N GLN A 81 -16.51 -12.28 -2.11
CA GLN A 81 -17.88 -12.74 -2.36
C GLN A 81 -18.92 -11.77 -1.80
N ARG A 82 -18.75 -11.31 -0.56
CA ARG A 82 -19.67 -10.34 0.07
C ARG A 82 -19.73 -9.02 -0.69
N HIS A 83 -18.62 -8.61 -1.30
CA HIS A 83 -18.47 -7.33 -1.98
C HIS A 83 -18.58 -7.39 -3.50
N GLN A 84 -18.80 -8.57 -4.06
CA GLN A 84 -18.91 -8.84 -5.50
C GLN A 84 -17.62 -8.52 -6.27
N VAL A 85 -16.46 -8.75 -5.63
CA VAL A 85 -15.16 -8.78 -6.30
C VAL A 85 -14.93 -10.21 -6.82
N PRO A 86 -14.51 -10.40 -8.08
CA PRO A 86 -14.24 -11.74 -8.62
C PRO A 86 -13.20 -12.52 -7.81
N LEU A 87 -13.42 -13.82 -7.62
CA LEU A 87 -12.51 -14.65 -6.84
C LEU A 87 -11.12 -14.79 -7.48
N ASP A 88 -11.03 -14.73 -8.80
CA ASP A 88 -9.78 -14.73 -9.56
C ASP A 88 -9.01 -13.40 -9.46
N HIS A 89 -9.61 -12.36 -8.88
CA HIS A 89 -8.92 -11.13 -8.52
C HIS A 89 -8.28 -11.18 -7.13
N ILE A 90 -8.53 -12.25 -6.37
CA ILE A 90 -7.85 -12.54 -5.10
C ILE A 90 -6.62 -13.40 -5.40
N LEU A 91 -5.49 -12.71 -5.58
CA LEU A 91 -4.22 -13.28 -6.02
C LEU A 91 -3.47 -13.85 -4.80
N ASN A 92 -3.37 -15.16 -4.73
CA ASN A 92 -2.64 -15.85 -3.67
C ASN A 92 -1.17 -16.02 -4.06
N ASP A 93 -0.27 -15.40 -3.30
CA ASP A 93 1.20 -15.47 -3.49
C ASP A 93 1.79 -16.86 -3.17
N GLY A 94 0.99 -17.75 -2.57
CA GLY A 94 1.35 -19.13 -2.22
C GLY A 94 2.13 -19.28 -0.91
N THR A 95 2.48 -18.19 -0.23
CA THR A 95 3.24 -18.23 1.02
C THR A 95 2.36 -18.65 2.18
N THR A 96 2.90 -19.46 3.09
CA THR A 96 2.13 -20.03 4.22
C THR A 96 2.58 -19.50 5.58
N SER A 97 3.69 -18.77 5.67
CA SER A 97 4.17 -18.18 6.93
C SER A 97 4.92 -16.86 6.72
N ASN A 98 5.05 -16.09 7.81
CA ASN A 98 5.79 -14.84 7.79
C ASN A 98 7.27 -15.02 7.45
N GLU A 99 7.87 -16.15 7.79
CA GLU A 99 9.28 -16.48 7.54
C GLU A 99 9.53 -16.77 6.05
N THR A 100 8.50 -17.24 5.34
CA THR A 100 8.55 -17.62 3.92
C THR A 100 7.87 -16.60 3.01
N ARG A 101 7.46 -15.46 3.56
CA ARG A 101 6.78 -14.38 2.81
C ARG A 101 7.65 -13.89 1.65
N LEU A 102 7.00 -13.51 0.54
CA LEU A 102 7.71 -12.91 -0.60
C LEU A 102 8.18 -11.49 -0.27
N GLY A 103 7.36 -10.73 0.46
CA GLY A 103 7.61 -9.33 0.78
C GLY A 103 6.94 -8.39 -0.21
N ALA A 104 6.82 -7.11 0.17
CA ALA A 104 5.86 -6.23 -0.48
C ALA A 104 6.20 -5.88 -1.95
N VAL A 105 7.47 -5.72 -2.34
CA VAL A 105 7.81 -5.44 -3.75
C VAL A 105 7.61 -6.66 -4.65
N PRO A 106 8.00 -7.89 -4.25
CA PRO A 106 7.58 -9.10 -4.94
C PRO A 106 6.06 -9.23 -5.11
N ASP A 107 5.27 -8.91 -4.06
CA ASP A 107 3.80 -8.92 -4.14
C ASP A 107 3.26 -7.92 -5.16
N ILE A 108 3.83 -6.71 -5.22
CA ILE A 108 3.51 -5.74 -6.27
C ILE A 108 3.77 -6.36 -7.64
N GLN A 109 4.95 -6.93 -7.86
CA GLN A 109 5.31 -7.50 -9.15
C GLN A 109 4.42 -8.69 -9.53
N PHE A 110 4.07 -9.55 -8.58
CA PHE A 110 3.15 -10.67 -8.75
C PHE A 110 1.76 -10.19 -9.18
N GLY A 111 1.22 -9.18 -8.48
CA GLY A 111 -0.05 -8.56 -8.83
C GLY A 111 -0.02 -7.87 -10.20
N LEU A 112 1.07 -7.17 -10.52
CA LEU A 112 1.26 -6.61 -11.85
C LEU A 112 1.20 -7.71 -12.91
N ASP A 113 1.93 -8.82 -12.77
CA ASP A 113 1.93 -9.89 -13.78
C ASP A 113 0.54 -10.46 -14.10
N ALA A 114 -0.33 -10.55 -13.10
CA ALA A 114 -1.71 -11.00 -13.27
C ALA A 114 -2.60 -9.99 -14.02
N ILE A 115 -2.31 -8.69 -13.89
CA ILE A 115 -3.12 -7.62 -14.50
C ILE A 115 -2.77 -7.48 -15.99
N LEU A 116 -3.78 -7.62 -16.85
CA LEU A 116 -3.72 -7.43 -18.31
C LEU A 116 -4.65 -6.30 -18.79
N PRO A 117 -4.29 -5.59 -19.88
CA PRO A 117 -3.02 -5.66 -20.59
C PRO A 117 -1.88 -4.99 -19.81
N SER A 118 -0.63 -5.36 -20.11
CA SER A 118 0.57 -4.80 -19.46
C SER A 118 0.79 -3.30 -19.70
N SER A 119 0.07 -2.71 -20.65
CA SER A 119 0.04 -1.27 -20.95
C SER A 119 -0.87 -0.46 -20.02
N THR A 120 -1.40 -1.06 -18.96
CA THR A 120 -2.34 -0.43 -18.03
C THR A 120 -1.62 0.20 -16.84
N SER A 121 -1.99 1.44 -16.49
CA SER A 121 -1.52 2.07 -15.25
C SER A 121 -2.12 1.35 -14.05
N VAL A 122 -1.35 1.17 -12.98
CA VAL A 122 -1.81 0.44 -11.79
C VAL A 122 -1.62 1.30 -10.55
N LEU A 123 -2.71 1.54 -9.84
CA LEU A 123 -2.72 2.12 -8.50
C LEU A 123 -2.45 1.02 -7.47
N VAL A 124 -1.26 1.03 -6.89
CA VAL A 124 -0.84 0.12 -5.81
C VAL A 124 -1.14 0.76 -4.46
N ILE A 125 -1.83 0.04 -3.58
CA ILE A 125 -2.28 0.51 -2.27
C ILE A 125 -1.83 -0.47 -1.19
N GLY A 126 -1.20 0.02 -0.12
CA GLY A 126 -0.97 -0.77 1.09
C GLY A 126 -2.29 -1.02 1.82
N GLY A 127 -2.70 -2.28 1.96
CA GLY A 127 -4.00 -2.64 2.55
C GLY A 127 -4.15 -2.35 4.05
N ASP A 128 -3.08 -1.96 4.73
CA ASP A 128 -3.06 -1.53 6.13
C ASP A 128 -3.00 0.00 6.30
N THR A 129 -2.98 0.75 5.21
CA THR A 129 -2.93 2.21 5.22
C THR A 129 -4.22 2.82 4.68
N LEU A 130 -4.75 3.82 5.39
CA LEU A 130 -5.81 4.72 4.90
C LEU A 130 -5.33 6.17 4.99
N PHE A 131 -5.98 7.07 4.24
CA PHE A 131 -5.70 8.51 4.34
C PHE A 131 -6.73 9.22 5.22
N LEU A 132 -6.36 10.43 5.65
CA LEU A 132 -7.29 11.31 6.36
C LEU A 132 -8.43 11.75 5.42
N LYS A 133 -9.58 12.09 6.00
CA LYS A 133 -10.87 12.30 5.30
C LYS A 133 -10.82 13.37 4.19
N GLU A 134 -9.84 14.26 4.20
CA GLU A 134 -9.69 15.30 3.17
C GLU A 134 -9.07 14.80 1.87
N PHE A 135 -8.59 13.54 1.83
CA PHE A 135 -8.05 12.96 0.61
C PHE A 135 -9.13 12.76 -0.45
N ASP A 136 -8.85 13.21 -1.67
CA ASP A 136 -9.73 13.06 -2.83
C ASP A 136 -9.01 12.24 -3.91
N LEU A 137 -9.51 11.02 -4.12
CA LEU A 137 -8.97 10.10 -5.13
C LEU A 137 -9.13 10.64 -6.56
N ALA A 138 -10.23 11.34 -6.88
CA ALA A 138 -10.43 11.92 -8.22
C ALA A 138 -9.37 12.98 -8.51
N GLN A 139 -9.09 13.85 -7.53
CA GLN A 139 -8.05 14.87 -7.66
C GLN A 139 -6.67 14.26 -7.83
N PHE A 140 -6.35 13.22 -7.06
CA PHE A 140 -5.10 12.47 -7.21
C PHE A 140 -4.98 11.87 -8.62
N LEU A 141 -6.00 11.15 -9.10
CA LEU A 141 -5.98 10.50 -10.42
C LEU A 141 -5.85 11.53 -11.55
N ALA A 142 -6.45 12.72 -11.41
CA ALA A 142 -6.36 13.79 -12.39
C ALA A 142 -4.94 14.38 -12.55
N GLN A 143 -4.05 14.22 -11.57
CA GLN A 143 -2.66 14.69 -11.66
C GLN A 143 -1.74 13.75 -12.46
N LYS A 144 -2.22 12.55 -12.85
CA LYS A 144 -1.40 11.59 -13.61
C LYS A 144 -1.11 12.13 -15.01
N GLN A 145 0.17 12.38 -15.28
CA GLN A 145 0.64 12.65 -16.65
C GLN A 145 1.13 11.36 -17.32
N PRO A 146 1.10 11.26 -18.66
CA PRO A 146 1.70 10.15 -19.39
C PRO A 146 3.20 10.02 -19.13
N GLY A 147 3.72 8.80 -18.98
CA GLY A 147 5.16 8.54 -18.88
C GLY A 147 5.80 8.84 -17.52
N GLN A 148 5.01 9.20 -16.51
CA GLN A 148 5.48 9.37 -15.12
C GLN A 148 4.64 8.55 -14.15
N CYS A 149 5.22 8.08 -13.05
CA CYS A 149 4.41 7.61 -11.93
C CYS A 149 3.94 8.81 -11.10
N LEU A 150 2.91 8.57 -10.29
CA LEU A 150 2.43 9.53 -9.30
C LEU A 150 2.36 8.84 -7.93
N VAL A 151 2.93 9.45 -6.90
CA VAL A 151 2.92 8.92 -5.53
C VAL A 151 2.40 9.97 -4.56
N THR A 152 1.83 9.55 -3.44
CA THR A 152 1.44 10.52 -2.39
C THR A 152 2.60 10.88 -1.49
N THR A 153 2.61 12.11 -0.96
CA THR A 153 3.55 12.54 0.08
C THR A 153 2.85 13.31 1.19
N TYR A 154 3.35 13.22 2.42
CA TYR A 154 2.84 14.00 3.55
C TYR A 154 4.00 14.48 4.43
N THR A 155 3.79 15.61 5.11
CA THR A 155 4.80 16.19 6.00
C THR A 155 4.82 15.45 7.34
N VAL A 156 6.01 15.16 7.86
CA VAL A 156 6.21 14.51 9.17
C VAL A 156 7.15 15.29 10.08
N ASP A 157 7.00 15.10 11.39
CA ASP A 157 7.94 15.65 12.37
C ASP A 157 9.22 14.80 12.48
N ASP A 158 10.29 15.38 13.03
CA ASP A 158 11.59 14.73 13.26
C ASP A 158 11.49 13.38 13.98
N ALA A 159 10.52 13.22 14.89
CA ALA A 159 10.32 11.98 15.64
C ALA A 159 9.83 10.79 14.78
N VAL A 160 9.32 11.08 13.57
CA VAL A 160 8.80 10.09 12.63
C VAL A 160 9.82 9.77 11.54
N VAL A 161 10.73 10.69 11.22
CA VAL A 161 11.75 10.54 10.16
C VAL A 161 12.50 9.19 10.20
N PRO A 162 12.98 8.69 11.36
CA PRO A 162 13.67 7.39 11.45
C PRO A 162 12.78 6.15 11.23
N LYS A 163 11.48 6.33 10.98
CA LYS A 163 10.49 5.24 10.89
C LYS A 163 9.95 5.07 9.47
N VAL A 164 10.17 6.03 8.58
CA VAL A 164 9.56 6.09 7.24
C VAL A 164 10.59 6.41 6.16
N GLY A 165 10.25 6.16 4.91
CA GLY A 165 11.00 6.68 3.76
C GLY A 165 10.76 8.18 3.59
N ILE A 166 11.83 8.96 3.48
CA ILE A 166 11.82 10.40 3.23
C ILE A 166 12.25 10.68 1.79
N VAL A 167 11.51 11.55 1.11
CA VAL A 167 11.80 11.97 -0.26
C VAL A 167 12.18 13.43 -0.33
N GLU A 168 13.01 13.79 -1.30
CA GLU A 168 13.26 15.18 -1.68
C GLU A 168 12.76 15.40 -3.09
N THR A 169 12.15 16.55 -3.35
CA THR A 169 11.61 16.89 -4.67
C THR A 169 12.29 18.13 -5.24
N ASP A 170 12.29 18.24 -6.56
CA ASP A 170 12.57 19.51 -7.22
C ASP A 170 11.39 20.50 -7.10
N ALA A 171 11.56 21.69 -7.68
CA ALA A 171 10.54 22.75 -7.66
C ALA A 171 9.25 22.39 -8.39
N THR A 172 9.24 21.32 -9.19
CA THR A 172 8.06 20.82 -9.91
C THR A 172 7.37 19.67 -9.19
N GLY A 173 7.87 19.26 -8.02
CA GLY A 173 7.30 18.16 -7.24
C GLY A 173 7.70 16.77 -7.75
N VAL A 174 8.80 16.66 -8.51
CA VAL A 174 9.34 15.36 -8.93
C VAL A 174 10.44 14.92 -7.97
N ILE A 175 10.41 13.65 -7.55
CA ILE A 175 11.37 13.08 -6.60
C ILE A 175 12.79 13.07 -7.20
N GLN A 176 13.74 13.63 -6.46
CA GLN A 176 15.18 13.67 -6.78
C GLN A 176 16.03 12.84 -5.81
N SER A 177 15.49 12.46 -4.65
CA SER A 177 16.16 11.63 -3.65
C SER A 177 15.15 10.80 -2.84
N PHE A 178 15.56 9.61 -2.43
CA PHE A 178 14.80 8.74 -1.53
C PHE A 178 15.73 8.15 -0.47
N LEU A 179 15.42 8.39 0.80
CA LEU A 179 16.15 7.88 1.95
C LEU A 179 15.22 7.00 2.79
N GLU A 180 15.56 5.73 2.96
CA GLU A 180 14.77 4.81 3.79
C GLU A 180 15.17 4.97 5.26
N LYS A 181 14.25 5.44 6.11
CA LYS A 181 14.42 5.57 7.56
C LYS A 181 15.70 6.34 7.96
N PRO A 182 15.95 7.54 7.38
CA PRO A 182 17.13 8.31 7.73
C PRO A 182 17.04 8.86 9.15
N SER A 183 18.16 9.30 9.70
CA SER A 183 18.16 10.17 10.87
C SER A 183 17.77 11.60 10.49
N PRO A 184 17.19 12.40 11.41
CA PRO A 184 16.68 13.75 11.07
C PRO A 184 17.74 14.74 10.58
N ASP A 185 19.01 14.46 10.83
CA ASP A 185 20.19 15.23 10.40
C ASP A 185 20.69 14.86 8.99
N GLN A 186 20.27 13.73 8.43
CA GLN A 186 20.71 13.29 7.09
C GLN A 186 20.02 14.06 5.94
N THR A 187 18.87 14.66 6.19
CA THR A 187 18.12 15.44 5.18
C THR A 187 17.29 16.54 5.85
N PRO A 188 17.18 17.73 5.24
CA PRO A 188 16.25 18.75 5.70
C PRO A 188 14.79 18.44 5.31
N SER A 189 14.55 17.46 4.43
CA SER A 189 13.19 17.14 3.99
C SER A 189 12.38 16.44 5.07
N ARG A 190 11.07 16.70 5.04
CA ARG A 190 10.07 16.10 5.92
C ARG A 190 8.94 15.45 5.14
N LEU A 191 9.15 15.19 3.85
CA LEU A 191 8.16 14.54 3.00
C LEU A 191 8.31 13.03 3.10
N ALA A 192 7.35 12.39 3.78
CA ALA A 192 7.23 10.94 3.82
C ALA A 192 6.37 10.43 2.65
N CYS A 193 6.67 9.24 2.15
CA CYS A 193 5.97 8.61 1.03
C CYS A 193 5.37 7.26 1.44
N PRO A 194 4.05 7.15 1.67
CA PRO A 194 3.40 5.90 2.02
C PRO A 194 3.11 5.05 0.77
N CYS A 195 2.76 3.77 0.96
CA CYS A 195 2.45 2.87 -0.15
C CYS A 195 1.12 3.20 -0.81
N PHE A 196 1.14 4.17 -1.72
CA PHE A 196 0.03 4.58 -2.57
C PHE A 196 0.61 5.14 -3.88
N TYR A 197 0.78 4.25 -4.86
CA TYR A 197 1.57 4.52 -6.06
C TYR A 197 0.74 4.28 -7.30
N LEU A 198 0.49 5.32 -8.08
CA LEU A 198 -0.03 5.18 -9.43
C LEU A 198 1.14 4.98 -10.39
N LEU A 199 1.41 3.72 -10.69
CA LEU A 199 2.50 3.28 -11.53
C LEU A 199 2.13 3.45 -13.00
N ASP A 200 3.03 4.09 -13.75
CA ASP A 200 3.00 4.05 -15.20
C ASP A 200 3.36 2.64 -15.70
N PRO A 201 2.79 2.16 -16.83
CA PRO A 201 3.12 0.86 -17.40
C PRO A 201 4.63 0.65 -17.60
N THR A 202 5.36 1.72 -17.91
CA THR A 202 6.82 1.70 -18.09
C THR A 202 7.59 1.40 -16.80
N ALA A 203 6.98 1.54 -15.61
CA ALA A 203 7.58 1.17 -14.35
C ALA A 203 7.61 -0.35 -14.12
N ARG A 204 6.69 -1.13 -14.72
CA ARG A 204 6.65 -2.59 -14.55
C ARG A 204 7.99 -3.28 -14.86
N PRO A 205 8.62 -3.10 -16.04
CA PRO A 205 9.92 -3.72 -16.31
C PRO A 205 11.04 -3.24 -15.38
N LEU A 206 10.94 -2.01 -14.85
CA LEU A 206 11.92 -1.49 -13.90
C LEU A 206 11.77 -2.14 -12.51
N ILE A 207 10.55 -2.40 -12.05
CA ILE A 207 10.29 -3.17 -10.81
C ILE A 207 10.83 -4.59 -10.95
N ARG A 208 10.64 -5.22 -12.11
CA ARG A 208 11.26 -6.52 -12.41
C ARG A 208 12.77 -6.47 -12.30
N ALA A 209 13.40 -5.51 -12.97
CA ALA A 209 14.84 -5.33 -12.97
C ALA A 209 15.40 -5.09 -11.56
N PHE A 210 14.67 -4.33 -10.73
CA PHE A 210 15.00 -4.14 -9.31
C PHE A 210 15.01 -5.47 -8.54
N LEU A 211 13.96 -6.28 -8.69
CA LEU A 211 13.88 -7.59 -8.04
C LEU A 211 14.97 -8.54 -8.52
N ASP A 212 15.27 -8.55 -9.82
CA ASP A 212 16.35 -9.36 -10.38
C ASP A 212 17.72 -8.94 -9.84
N ALA A 213 17.98 -7.64 -9.71
CA ALA A 213 19.19 -7.10 -9.09
C ALA A 213 19.27 -7.38 -7.58
N SER A 214 18.14 -7.65 -6.92
CA SER A 214 18.06 -7.93 -5.48
C SER A 214 18.11 -9.42 -5.14
N ARG A 215 18.17 -10.30 -6.16
CA ARG A 215 18.21 -11.75 -5.94
C ARG A 215 19.42 -12.13 -5.08
N GLY A 216 19.16 -12.87 -4.01
CA GLY A 216 20.18 -13.36 -3.09
C GLY A 216 20.66 -12.35 -2.03
N LEU A 217 20.16 -11.10 -2.03
CA LEU A 217 20.58 -10.08 -1.05
C LEU A 217 19.88 -10.19 0.31
N GLY A 218 18.77 -10.93 0.41
CA GLY A 218 17.96 -11.02 1.62
C GLY A 218 16.69 -10.17 1.56
N LEU A 219 15.69 -10.52 2.36
CA LEU A 219 14.33 -9.97 2.33
C LEU A 219 14.30 -8.45 2.59
N GLU A 220 15.16 -7.96 3.48
CA GLU A 220 15.27 -6.55 3.86
C GLU A 220 15.60 -5.60 2.70
N HIS A 221 16.09 -6.13 1.58
CA HIS A 221 16.42 -5.35 0.38
C HIS A 221 15.19 -5.02 -0.47
N TYR A 222 14.10 -5.79 -0.37
CA TYR A 222 12.91 -5.67 -1.22
C TYR A 222 11.56 -5.78 -0.49
N ASP A 223 11.54 -6.02 0.83
CA ASP A 223 10.29 -6.12 1.61
C ASP A 223 9.61 -4.76 1.82
N ALA A 224 10.38 -3.67 1.86
CA ALA A 224 9.84 -2.31 1.97
C ALA A 224 9.57 -1.71 0.58
N THR A 225 8.34 -1.25 0.33
CA THR A 225 7.95 -0.74 -0.99
C THR A 225 8.71 0.54 -1.40
N GLY A 226 9.16 1.33 -0.43
CA GLY A 226 10.05 2.48 -0.65
C GLY A 226 11.37 2.12 -1.33
N LYS A 227 11.88 0.89 -1.17
CA LYS A 227 13.09 0.41 -1.87
C LYS A 227 12.89 0.37 -3.38
N ALA A 228 11.70 0.00 -3.84
CA ALA A 228 11.37 0.06 -5.26
C ALA A 228 11.36 1.51 -5.74
N LEU A 229 10.76 2.45 -5.00
CA LEU A 229 10.79 3.87 -5.37
C LEU A 229 12.21 4.44 -5.44
N ALA A 230 13.08 4.06 -4.49
CA ALA A 230 14.49 4.44 -4.49
C ALA A 230 15.23 3.95 -5.76
N TYR A 231 14.83 2.78 -6.29
CA TYR A 231 15.33 2.28 -7.57
C TYR A 231 14.69 2.98 -8.78
N LEU A 232 13.41 3.33 -8.70
CA LEU A 232 12.64 3.90 -9.81
C LEU A 232 12.95 5.38 -10.07
N TYR A 233 13.09 6.22 -9.04
CA TYR A 233 13.18 7.68 -9.23
C TYR A 233 14.27 8.16 -10.19
N PRO A 234 15.50 7.57 -10.24
CA PRO A 234 16.50 8.03 -11.20
C PRO A 234 16.27 7.48 -12.63
N ARG A 235 15.24 6.66 -12.84
CA ARG A 235 14.97 5.92 -14.09
C ARG A 235 13.63 6.30 -14.74
N ILE A 236 12.66 6.75 -13.95
CA ILE A 236 11.35 7.21 -14.39
C ILE A 236 10.90 8.37 -13.49
N PRO A 237 10.31 9.45 -14.03
CA PRO A 237 9.80 10.54 -13.20
C PRO A 237 8.74 10.02 -12.20
N LEU A 238 8.94 10.34 -10.93
CA LEU A 238 7.95 10.11 -9.87
C LEU A 238 7.46 11.47 -9.39
N ALA A 239 6.31 11.91 -9.92
CA ALA A 239 5.64 13.11 -9.43
C ALA A 239 4.97 12.84 -8.08
N THR A 240 4.83 13.87 -7.25
CA THR A 240 4.20 13.77 -5.94
C THR A 240 2.83 14.44 -5.89
N PHE A 241 1.94 13.90 -5.04
CA PHE A 241 0.66 14.48 -4.68
C PHE A 241 0.61 14.66 -3.16
N PRO A 242 0.48 15.89 -2.64
CA PRO A 242 0.42 16.12 -1.20
C PRO A 242 -0.89 15.60 -0.61
N ILE A 243 -0.81 14.94 0.54
CA ILE A 243 -1.96 14.54 1.36
C ILE A 243 -1.80 15.09 2.78
N SER A 244 -2.91 15.30 3.48
CA SER A 244 -2.90 15.81 4.87
C SER A 244 -2.21 14.85 5.86
N GLY A 245 -2.23 13.56 5.56
CA GLY A 245 -1.61 12.53 6.37
C GLY A 245 -2.18 11.15 6.06
N ARG A 246 -1.74 10.17 6.83
CA ARG A 246 -2.21 8.79 6.74
C ARG A 246 -2.38 8.15 8.11
N ILE A 247 -3.17 7.09 8.13
CA ILE A 247 -3.34 6.15 9.23
C ILE A 247 -2.71 4.84 8.79
N ASP A 248 -1.81 4.29 9.62
CA ASP A 248 -1.05 3.06 9.36
C ASP A 248 -1.34 2.03 10.45
N VAL A 249 -2.07 0.98 10.13
CA VAL A 249 -2.48 -0.06 11.09
C VAL A 249 -1.38 -1.12 11.21
N GLY A 250 -0.35 -0.81 12.00
CA GLY A 250 0.81 -1.68 12.23
C GLY A 250 0.76 -2.52 13.51
N GLY A 251 0.08 -2.04 14.55
CA GLY A 251 -0.08 -2.69 15.86
C GLY A 251 -1.40 -2.32 16.53
N LEU A 252 -1.62 -2.78 17.77
CA LEU A 252 -2.92 -2.64 18.41
C LEU A 252 -3.30 -1.18 18.70
N GLN A 253 -2.38 -0.36 19.22
CA GLN A 253 -2.68 1.04 19.49
C GLN A 253 -3.07 1.81 18.22
N SER A 254 -2.32 1.63 17.13
CA SER A 254 -2.65 2.25 15.84
C SER A 254 -3.99 1.79 15.28
N TYR A 255 -4.40 0.54 15.56
CA TYR A 255 -5.72 0.05 15.19
C TYR A 255 -6.82 0.75 16.01
N ILE A 256 -6.65 0.90 17.32
CA ILE A 256 -7.61 1.58 18.20
C ILE A 256 -7.78 3.03 17.76
N ASP A 257 -6.67 3.73 17.52
CA ASP A 257 -6.67 5.12 17.07
C ASP A 257 -7.37 5.26 15.70
N ALA A 258 -7.05 4.35 14.77
CA ALA A 258 -7.71 4.29 13.46
C ALA A 258 -9.22 4.06 13.60
N ASN A 259 -9.63 3.09 14.41
CA ASN A 259 -11.02 2.75 14.60
C ASN A 259 -11.80 3.92 15.20
N ALA A 260 -11.21 4.65 16.16
CA ALA A 260 -11.80 5.85 16.72
C ALA A 260 -11.96 6.97 15.67
N TYR A 261 -10.92 7.22 14.85
CA TYR A 261 -10.95 8.23 13.79
C TYR A 261 -12.02 7.96 12.73
N PHE A 262 -12.18 6.70 12.32
CA PHE A 262 -13.19 6.33 11.31
C PHE A 262 -14.60 6.14 11.90
N ALA A 263 -14.72 5.95 13.22
CA ALA A 263 -16.01 5.89 13.91
C ALA A 263 -16.58 7.27 14.24
N SER A 264 -15.73 8.31 14.33
CA SER A 264 -16.23 9.66 14.54
C SER A 264 -16.94 10.14 13.28
N THR A 265 -18.26 10.31 13.39
CA THR A 265 -19.04 11.13 12.46
C THR A 265 -18.48 12.55 12.50
N ASP A 266 -17.91 12.99 11.39
CA ASP A 266 -18.00 14.39 11.02
C ASP A 266 -19.30 14.55 10.22
#